data_AF-A0A377U150-F1
#
_entry.id   AF-A0A377U150-F1
#
_cell.length_a   1.000
_cell.length_b   1.000
_cell.length_c   1.000
_cell.angle_alpha   90.00
_cell.angle_beta   90.00
_cell.angle_gamma   90.00
#
_symmetry.space_group_name_H-M   'P 1'
#
loop_
_entity.id
_entity.type
_entity.pdbx_description
1 polymer ?
#
loop_
_entity_poly.entity_id
_entity_poly.type
_entity_poly.pdbx_seq_one_letter_code
_entity_poly.pdbx_strand_id
1 'polypeptide(L)' 'MERLTVTLGERSYPITIAAGLFNDPASFLPLKSGDQAMLVTNETLAPLYLDTVRSALEQSGVNVDSVILPDGEQYKSLA' A
#
# COMPACT_ATOMS: atom_id res chain seq x y z
N MET A 1 6.28 1.90 18.40
CA MET A 1 5.11 2.18 17.53
C MET A 1 4.73 3.63 17.76
N GLU A 2 4.76 4.43 16.72
CA GLU A 2 4.34 5.83 16.74
C GLU A 2 3.12 6.02 15.81
N ARG A 3 2.24 6.94 16.16
CA ARG A 3 1.07 7.27 15.35
C ARG A 3 0.85 8.78 15.35
N LEU A 4 0.73 9.35 14.16
CA LEU A 4 0.41 10.75 13.92
C LEU A 4 -0.91 10.84 13.16
N THR A 5 -1.83 11.70 13.58
CA THR A 5 -3.01 12.03 12.77
C THR A 5 -2.75 13.34 12.05
N VAL A 6 -2.79 13.32 10.72
CA VAL A 6 -2.71 14.53 9.90
C VAL A 6 -4.10 15.13 9.80
N THR A 7 -4.30 16.32 10.37
CA THR A 7 -5.61 16.97 10.43
C THR A 7 -5.87 17.83 9.19
N LEU A 8 -6.76 17.37 8.31
CA LEU A 8 -7.15 18.02 7.05
C LEU A 8 -8.69 18.12 6.91
N GLY A 9 -9.41 18.19 8.03
CA GLY A 9 -10.88 18.14 8.05
C GLY A 9 -11.40 16.74 7.73
N GLU A 10 -12.34 16.61 6.80
CA GLU A 10 -12.92 15.33 6.36
C GLU A 10 -11.90 14.36 5.74
N ARG A 11 -10.72 14.88 5.32
CA ARG A 11 -9.64 14.09 4.71
C ARG A 11 -8.51 13.76 5.69
N SER A 12 -8.77 13.88 6.99
CA SER A 12 -7.76 13.55 8.00
C SER A 12 -7.43 12.06 7.95
N TYR A 13 -6.14 11.70 8.04
CA TYR A 13 -5.69 10.31 7.97
C TYR A 13 -4.56 10.03 8.98
N PRO A 14 -4.44 8.77 9.46
CA PRO A 14 -3.34 8.37 10.33
C PRO A 14 -2.09 8.01 9.53
N ILE A 15 -0.93 8.32 10.10
CA ILE A 15 0.38 7.78 9.72
C ILE A 15 0.84 6.90 10.89
N THR A 16 1.05 5.61 10.64
CA THR A 16 1.54 4.65 11.63
C THR A 16 2.98 4.26 11.29
N ILE A 17 3.87 4.31 12.29
CA ILE A 17 5.30 4.01 12.13
C ILE A 17 5.69 2.93 13.13
N ALA A 18 6.04 1.76 12.61
CA ALA A 18 6.58 0.64 13.37
C ALA A 18 7.33 -0.33 12.44
N ALA A 19 8.22 -1.14 13.01
CA ALA A 19 8.83 -2.25 12.29
C ALA A 19 7.79 -3.34 12.00
N GLY A 20 7.83 -3.93 10.80
CA GLY A 20 7.01 -5.09 10.44
C GLY A 20 5.54 -4.80 10.12
N LEU A 21 5.14 -3.55 9.85
CA LEU A 21 3.74 -3.19 9.61
C LEU A 21 3.07 -3.94 8.45
N PHE A 22 3.82 -4.36 7.42
CA PHE A 22 3.24 -5.16 6.32
C PHE A 22 2.72 -6.53 6.77
N ASN A 23 3.17 -7.04 7.92
CA ASN A 23 2.71 -8.32 8.48
C ASN A 23 1.43 -8.16 9.31
N ASP A 24 0.95 -6.94 9.53
CA ASP A 24 -0.30 -6.65 10.24
C ASP A 24 -1.36 -6.21 9.22
N PRO A 25 -2.39 -7.03 8.93
CA PRO A 25 -3.48 -6.66 8.02
C PRO A 25 -4.18 -5.36 8.41
N ALA A 26 -4.20 -5.00 9.71
CA ALA A 26 -4.79 -3.75 10.18
C ALA A 26 -4.03 -2.50 9.68
N SER A 27 -2.79 -2.66 9.22
CA SER A 27 -2.00 -1.59 8.60
C SER A 27 -2.57 -1.09 7.28
N PHE A 28 -3.41 -1.89 6.62
CA PHE A 28 -4.00 -1.56 5.32
C PHE A 28 -5.45 -1.07 5.40
N LEU A 29 -5.94 -0.77 6.62
CA LEU A 29 -7.22 -0.09 6.77
C LEU A 29 -7.25 1.22 5.95
N PRO A 30 -8.37 1.55 5.30
CA PRO A 30 -9.71 1.02 5.55
C PRO A 30 -10.13 -0.17 4.68
N LEU A 31 -9.21 -0.82 3.95
CA LEU A 31 -9.54 -1.96 3.08
C LEU A 31 -10.15 -3.12 3.87
N LYS A 32 -11.15 -3.79 3.27
CA LYS A 32 -11.90 -4.90 3.88
C LYS A 32 -12.02 -6.06 2.88
N SER A 33 -12.32 -7.25 3.42
CA SER A 33 -12.63 -8.42 2.60
C SER A 33 -13.71 -8.10 1.55
N GLY A 34 -13.44 -8.48 0.30
CA GLY A 34 -14.29 -8.21 -0.85
C GLY A 34 -13.94 -6.94 -1.62
N ASP A 35 -13.16 -6.02 -1.05
CA ASP A 35 -12.67 -4.84 -1.76
C ASP A 35 -11.70 -5.25 -2.88
N GLN A 36 -11.49 -4.34 -3.84
CA GLN A 36 -10.51 -4.48 -4.91
C GLN A 36 -9.42 -3.41 -4.77
N ALA A 37 -8.17 -3.81 -4.92
CA ALA A 37 -7.02 -2.93 -4.84
C ALA A 37 -6.05 -3.15 -6.02
N MET A 38 -5.52 -2.07 -6.58
CA MET A 38 -4.44 -2.09 -7.57
C MET A 38 -3.14 -1.65 -6.88
N LEU A 39 -2.18 -2.56 -6.76
CA LEU A 39 -0.84 -2.22 -6.30
C LEU A 39 -0.04 -1.61 -7.46
N VAL A 40 0.33 -0.35 -7.31
CA VAL A 40 1.22 0.36 -8.25
C VAL A 40 2.59 0.48 -7.62
N THR A 41 3.61 -0.08 -8.25
CA THR A 41 5.00 0.01 -7.79
C THR A 41 5.96 0.11 -8.98
N ASN A 42 7.26 0.27 -8.72
CA ASN A 42 8.29 0.31 -9.76
C ASN A 42 9.08 -1.01 -9.85
N GLU A 43 9.85 -1.17 -10.92
CA GLU A 43 10.71 -2.34 -11.16
C GLU A 43 11.72 -2.61 -10.04
N THR A 44 12.19 -1.55 -9.38
CA THR A 44 13.17 -1.64 -8.28
C THR A 44 12.56 -2.20 -6.99
N LEU A 45 11.34 -1.78 -6.63
CA LEU A 45 10.67 -2.18 -5.38
C LEU A 45 9.82 -3.44 -5.52
N ALA A 46 9.34 -3.74 -6.73
CA ALA A 46 8.56 -4.94 -6.99
C ALA A 46 9.18 -6.22 -6.40
N PRO A 47 10.45 -6.59 -6.69
CA PRO A 47 11.05 -7.81 -6.16
C PRO A 47 11.31 -7.77 -4.65
N LEU A 48 11.22 -6.61 -4.00
CA LEU A 48 11.49 -6.45 -2.57
C LEU A 48 10.22 -6.55 -1.71
N TYR A 49 9.10 -5.98 -2.17
CA TYR A 49 7.93 -5.79 -1.30
C TYR A 49 6.59 -6.17 -1.93
N LEU A 50 6.49 -6.32 -3.26
CA LEU A 50 5.20 -6.53 -3.93
C LEU A 50 4.50 -7.77 -3.41
N ASP A 51 5.19 -8.91 -3.40
CA ASP A 51 4.61 -10.19 -2.95
C ASP A 51 4.23 -10.16 -1.47
N THR A 52 5.00 -9.47 -0.64
CA THR A 52 4.72 -9.34 0.80
C THR A 52 3.42 -8.56 1.03
N VAL A 53 3.28 -7.40 0.37
CA VAL A 53 2.08 -6.55 0.51
C VAL A 53 0.85 -7.21 -0.11
N ARG A 54 1.01 -7.80 -1.31
CA ARG A 54 -0.06 -8.55 -1.98
C ARG A 54 -0.59 -9.68 -1.10
N SER A 55 0.31 -10.50 -0.55
CA SER A 55 -0.07 -11.63 0.30
C SER A 55 -0.83 -11.18 1.54
N ALA A 56 -0.41 -10.08 2.19
CA ALA A 56 -1.08 -9.56 3.38
C ALA A 56 -2.51 -9.08 3.07
N LEU A 57 -2.69 -8.41 1.93
CA LEU A 57 -4.00 -7.94 1.48
C LEU A 57 -4.92 -9.11 1.06
N GLU A 58 -4.43 -10.06 0.29
CA GLU A 58 -5.19 -11.24 -0.13
C GLU A 58 -5.61 -12.11 1.08
N GLN A 59 -4.75 -12.25 2.09
CA GLN A 59 -5.10 -12.92 3.36
C GLN A 59 -6.22 -12.20 4.12
N SER A 60 -6.35 -10.88 3.96
CA SER A 60 -7.47 -10.10 4.51
C SER A 60 -8.74 -10.16 3.65
N GLY A 61 -8.72 -10.93 2.55
CA GLY A 61 -9.83 -11.14 1.63
C GLY A 61 -9.99 -10.04 0.58
N VAL A 62 -8.98 -9.18 0.39
CA VAL A 62 -8.97 -8.15 -0.66
C VAL A 62 -8.53 -8.78 -1.99
N ASN A 63 -9.21 -8.45 -3.07
CA ASN A 63 -8.80 -8.85 -4.42
C ASN A 63 -7.73 -7.89 -4.94
N VAL A 64 -6.53 -8.40 -5.24
CA VAL A 64 -5.37 -7.57 -5.58
C VAL A 64 -4.90 -7.83 -7.00
N ASP A 65 -4.88 -6.76 -7.79
CA ASP A 65 -4.13 -6.67 -9.04
C ASP A 65 -2.87 -5.83 -8.83
N SER A 66 -1.92 -5.91 -9.76
CA SER A 66 -0.70 -5.12 -9.69
C SER A 66 -0.20 -4.66 -11.06
N VAL A 67 0.39 -3.46 -11.09
CA VAL A 67 1.13 -2.93 -12.24
C VAL A 67 2.52 -2.47 -11.78
N ILE A 68 3.53 -2.83 -12.58
CA ILE A 68 4.92 -2.46 -12.35
C ILE A 68 5.30 -1.42 -13.41
N LEU A 69 5.80 -0.28 -12.95
CA LEU A 69 6.26 0.83 -13.80
C LEU A 69 7.79 0.92 -13.83
N PRO A 70 8.39 1.55 -14.86
CA PRO A 70 9.82 1.83 -14.86
C PRO A 70 10.22 2.74 -13.69
N ASP A 71 11.43 2.58 -13.16
CA ASP A 71 11.92 3.41 -12.06
C ASP A 71 12.54 4.72 -12.56
N GLY A 72 12.21 5.84 -11.90
CA GLY A 72 12.78 7.17 -12.14
C GLY A 72 11.74 8.29 -12.31
N GLU A 73 12.09 9.51 -11.87
CA GLU A 73 11.19 10.68 -11.93
C GLU A 73 10.78 11.05 -13.37
N GLN A 74 11.63 10.73 -14.36
CA GLN A 74 11.33 10.97 -15.77
C GLN A 74 10.07 10.22 -16.27
N TYR A 75 9.65 9.17 -15.56
CA TYR A 75 8.45 8.39 -15.90
C TYR A 75 7.17 8.90 -15.22
N LYS A 76 7.25 9.94 -14.39
CA LYS A 76 6.09 10.57 -13.76
C LYS A 76 5.40 11.51 -14.73
N SER A 77 4.72 10.93 -15.72
CA SER A 77 4.06 11.63 -16.82
C SER A 77 2.58 11.24 -16.94
N LEU A 78 1.85 11.96 -17.81
CA LEU A 78 0.44 11.66 -18.16
C LEU A 78 0.30 10.70 -19.35
N ALA A 79 1.42 10.30 -19.97
CA ALA A 79 1.46 9.62 -21.26
C ALA A 79 1.11 8.13 -21.20
#